data_AF-A0AAW5QIL1-F1
#
_entry.id   AF-A0AAW5QIL1-F1
#
_cell.length_a   1.000
_cell.length_b   1.000
_cell.length_c   1.000
_cell.angle_alpha   90.00
_cell.angle_beta   90.00
_cell.angle_gamma   90.00
#
_symmetry.space_group_name_H-M   'P 1'
#
loop_
_entity.id
_entity.type
_entity.pdbx_description
1 polymer ?
#
loop_
_entity_poly.entity_id
_entity_poly.type
_entity_poly.pdbx_seq_one_letter_code
_entity_poly.pdbx_strand_id
1 'polypeptide(L)'
;MNSVRHWPDRFGDHAVAAFRIAVGFLFLCHGTTSLWAWPAEPYGGTTAQLGAWPGWWGAIIQVVCGTALIVGLGTRLAAFLGSGSMAYAYFWGHQADGALPIQNDGESAALFCWAMFVLIFLGSGSWAVDRLLARRREEATPEPAPATATDTDPASLVDA
;
A
#
# COMPACT_ATOMS: atom_id res chain seq x y z
N MET A 1 19.87 -33.28 2.43
CA MET A 1 18.50 -32.74 2.34
C MET A 1 18.58 -31.23 2.21
N ASN A 2 18.31 -30.66 1.04
CA ASN A 2 18.05 -29.22 0.85
C ASN A 2 17.29 -29.04 -0.46
N SER A 3 15.99 -29.38 -0.44
CA SER A 3 15.06 -28.91 -1.46
C SER A 3 14.31 -27.73 -0.86
N VAL A 4 15.00 -26.59 -0.82
CA VAL A 4 14.32 -25.31 -0.56
C VAL A 4 13.56 -25.03 -1.86
N ARG A 5 12.23 -25.20 -1.83
CA ARG A 5 11.37 -24.85 -2.95
C ARG A 5 11.59 -23.36 -3.24
N HIS A 6 12.32 -23.07 -4.31
CA HIS A 6 12.43 -21.76 -4.91
C HIS A 6 11.08 -21.51 -5.59
N TRP A 7 10.13 -21.00 -4.80
CA TRP A 7 8.87 -20.52 -5.34
C TRP A 7 9.24 -19.51 -6.43
N PRO A 8 8.76 -19.65 -7.66
CA PRO A 8 9.07 -18.67 -8.69
C PRO A 8 8.61 -17.30 -8.20
N ASP A 9 9.50 -16.31 -8.15
CA ASP A 9 9.25 -14.98 -7.56
C ASP A 9 7.95 -14.35 -8.08
N ARG A 10 7.60 -14.67 -9.34
CA ARG A 10 6.32 -14.36 -9.97
C ARG A 10 5.11 -14.74 -9.09
N PHE A 11 5.03 -15.94 -8.52
CA PHE A 11 3.89 -16.32 -7.69
C PHE A 11 3.82 -15.53 -6.38
N GLY A 12 4.99 -15.15 -5.81
CA GLY A 12 5.06 -14.27 -4.65
C GLY A 12 4.48 -12.89 -4.98
N ASP A 13 4.91 -12.29 -6.08
CA ASP A 13 4.43 -10.98 -6.54
C ASP A 13 2.92 -10.93 -6.78
N HIS A 14 2.33 -11.99 -7.34
CA HIS A 14 0.88 -12.08 -7.56
C HIS A 14 0.12 -12.29 -6.23
N ALA A 15 0.67 -13.09 -5.31
CA ALA A 15 0.08 -13.28 -3.99
C ALA A 15 0.07 -11.96 -3.19
N VAL A 16 1.17 -11.18 -3.23
CA VAL A 16 1.22 -9.85 -2.60
C VAL A 16 0.20 -8.90 -3.22
N ALA A 17 0.06 -8.90 -4.56
CA ALA A 17 -0.93 -8.06 -5.22
C ALA A 17 -2.37 -8.45 -4.83
N ALA A 18 -2.70 -9.74 -4.80
CA ALA A 18 -4.01 -10.22 -4.38
C ALA A 18 -4.31 -9.87 -2.91
N PHE A 19 -3.35 -10.08 -2.02
CA PHE A 19 -3.47 -9.73 -0.60
C PHE A 19 -3.67 -8.22 -0.43
N ARG A 20 -2.86 -7.39 -1.08
CA ARG A 20 -3.00 -5.92 -1.09
C ARG A 20 -4.40 -5.50 -1.51
N ILE A 21 -4.92 -6.05 -2.62
CA ILE A 21 -6.25 -5.70 -3.14
C ILE A 21 -7.34 -6.11 -2.15
N ALA A 22 -7.26 -7.32 -1.58
CA ALA A 22 -8.23 -7.81 -0.61
C ALA A 22 -8.26 -6.94 0.65
N VAL A 23 -7.10 -6.63 1.23
CA VAL A 23 -6.98 -5.75 2.41
C VAL A 23 -7.49 -4.35 2.08
N GLY A 24 -7.10 -3.78 0.95
CA GLY A 24 -7.56 -2.46 0.50
C GLY A 24 -9.07 -2.40 0.30
N PHE A 25 -9.67 -3.44 -0.28
CA PHE A 25 -11.12 -3.57 -0.47
C PHE A 25 -11.87 -3.62 0.86
N LEU A 26 -11.45 -4.48 1.79
CA LEU A 26 -12.10 -4.56 3.10
C LEU A 26 -11.97 -3.25 3.87
N PHE A 27 -10.80 -2.61 3.82
CA PHE A 27 -10.57 -1.31 4.46
C PHE A 27 -11.45 -0.20 3.86
N LEU A 28 -11.59 -0.20 2.53
CA LEU A 28 -12.50 0.70 1.83
C LEU A 28 -13.96 0.49 2.28
N CYS A 29 -14.41 -0.77 2.39
CA CYS A 29 -15.77 -1.08 2.86
C CYS A 29 -16.04 -0.55 4.27
N HIS A 30 -15.09 -0.63 5.19
CA HIS A 30 -15.27 -0.05 6.52
C HIS A 30 -15.38 1.48 6.48
N GLY A 31 -14.55 2.14 5.66
CA GLY A 31 -14.62 3.59 5.45
C GLY A 31 -15.94 4.03 4.82
N THR A 32 -16.38 3.35 3.76
CA THR A 32 -17.62 3.72 3.07
C THR A 32 -18.85 3.45 3.92
N THR A 33 -18.82 2.36 4.67
CA THR A 33 -19.88 2.03 5.63
C THR A 33 -19.97 3.14 6.68
N SER A 34 -18.83 3.52 7.28
CA SER A 34 -18.78 4.57 8.31
C SER A 34 -19.24 5.94 7.81
N LEU A 35 -19.03 6.30 6.54
CA LEU A 35 -19.38 7.62 5.99
C LEU A 35 -20.77 7.68 5.36
N TRP A 36 -21.22 6.59 4.73
CA TRP A 36 -22.40 6.60 3.86
C TRP A 36 -23.38 5.46 4.11
N ALA A 37 -23.16 4.60 5.11
CA ALA A 37 -23.96 3.38 5.34
C ALA A 37 -24.05 2.48 4.08
N TRP A 38 -22.94 2.42 3.33
CA TRP A 38 -22.84 1.63 2.10
C TRP A 38 -21.52 0.85 2.07
N PRO A 39 -21.52 -0.43 1.65
CA PRO A 39 -22.65 -1.21 1.13
C PRO A 39 -23.57 -1.79 2.22
N ALA A 40 -23.24 -1.59 3.49
CA ALA A 40 -24.03 -2.04 4.63
C ALA A 40 -24.07 -0.96 5.72
N GLU A 41 -24.99 -1.12 6.68
CA GLU A 41 -25.09 -0.24 7.84
C GLU A 41 -23.84 -0.32 8.73
N PRO A 42 -23.41 0.80 9.36
CA PRO A 42 -22.30 0.82 10.28
C PRO A 42 -22.53 -0.04 11.51
N TYR A 43 -21.43 -0.56 12.05
CA TYR A 43 -21.43 -1.14 13.39
C TYR A 43 -21.80 -0.02 14.38
N GLY A 44 -22.93 -0.17 15.08
CA GLY A 44 -23.51 0.88 15.93
C GLY A 44 -24.65 1.70 15.28
N GLY A 45 -25.01 1.41 14.03
CA GLY A 45 -26.25 1.86 13.39
C GLY A 45 -26.32 3.34 13.00
N THR A 46 -25.23 4.09 13.11
CA THR A 46 -25.17 5.50 12.67
C THR A 46 -23.86 5.79 11.95
N THR A 47 -23.93 6.59 10.89
CA THR A 47 -22.73 7.08 10.17
C THR A 47 -21.97 8.08 11.02
N ALA A 48 -20.65 8.17 10.81
CA ALA A 48 -19.81 9.16 11.46
C ALA A 48 -20.28 10.58 11.10
N GLN A 49 -20.54 11.39 12.13
CA GLN A 49 -20.90 12.79 11.96
C GLN A 49 -19.76 13.54 11.26
N LEU A 50 -20.11 14.43 10.33
CA LEU A 50 -19.12 15.17 9.54
C LEU A 50 -18.15 15.96 10.44
N GLY A 51 -16.85 15.70 10.28
CA GLY A 51 -15.78 16.34 11.05
C GLY A 51 -15.58 15.78 12.46
N ALA A 52 -16.39 14.83 12.92
CA ALA A 52 -16.32 14.31 14.29
C ALA A 52 -15.06 13.46 14.52
N TRP A 53 -14.36 13.76 15.61
CA TRP A 53 -13.21 12.97 16.06
C TRP A 53 -13.64 11.80 16.96
N PRO A 54 -13.02 10.61 16.84
CA PRO A 54 -12.05 10.20 15.81
C PRO A 54 -12.71 9.62 14.54
N GLY A 55 -14.00 9.27 14.60
CA GLY A 55 -14.66 8.39 13.64
C GLY A 55 -14.65 8.89 12.20
N TRP A 56 -14.94 10.16 11.95
CA TRP A 56 -15.03 10.70 10.59
C TRP A 56 -13.67 10.71 9.88
N TRP A 57 -12.63 11.14 10.59
CA TRP A 57 -11.26 11.16 10.07
C TRP A 57 -10.71 9.75 9.84
N GLY A 58 -10.98 8.82 10.76
CA GLY A 58 -10.64 7.42 10.57
C GLY A 58 -11.30 6.84 9.31
N ALA A 59 -12.55 7.18 9.05
CA ALA A 59 -13.27 6.71 7.87
C ALA A 59 -12.74 7.30 6.55
N ILE A 60 -12.33 8.57 6.54
CA ILE A 60 -11.66 9.19 5.39
C ILE A 60 -10.33 8.51 5.09
N ILE A 61 -9.51 8.21 6.13
CA ILE A 61 -8.26 7.46 5.96
C ILE A 61 -8.54 6.08 5.37
N GLN A 62 -9.59 5.41 5.84
CA GLN A 62 -10.01 4.10 5.34
C GLN A 62 -10.36 4.12 3.85
N VAL A 63 -11.14 5.12 3.41
CA VAL A 63 -11.49 5.27 2.00
C VAL A 63 -10.25 5.57 1.16
N VAL A 64 -9.46 6.58 1.53
CA VAL A 64 -8.31 7.03 0.73
C VAL A 64 -7.23 5.94 0.65
N CYS A 65 -6.83 5.38 1.80
CA CYS A 65 -5.82 4.33 1.82
C CYS A 65 -6.33 3.03 1.22
N GLY A 66 -7.60 2.66 1.46
CA GLY A 66 -8.22 1.49 0.85
C GLY A 66 -8.23 1.56 -0.66
N THR A 67 -8.68 2.67 -1.24
CA THR A 67 -8.64 2.90 -2.69
C THR A 67 -7.21 2.90 -3.25
N ALA A 68 -6.28 3.61 -2.60
CA ALA A 68 -4.87 3.63 -3.00
C ALA A 68 -4.25 2.22 -2.98
N LEU A 69 -4.58 1.43 -1.96
CA LEU A 69 -4.17 0.03 -1.86
C LEU A 69 -4.81 -0.85 -2.91
N ILE A 70 -6.07 -0.65 -3.33
CA ILE A 70 -6.67 -1.43 -4.43
C ILE A 70 -5.96 -1.12 -5.76
N VAL A 71 -5.74 0.16 -6.04
CA VAL A 71 -5.09 0.63 -7.28
C VAL A 71 -3.59 0.26 -7.30
N GLY A 72 -2.96 0.21 -6.12
CA GLY A 72 -1.52 0.01 -6.00
C GLY A 72 -0.75 1.26 -6.37
N LEU A 73 -1.26 2.41 -5.94
CA LEU A 73 -0.63 3.72 -6.08
C LEU A 73 -0.08 4.15 -4.71
N GLY A 74 1.22 4.35 -4.59
CA GLY A 74 1.85 4.73 -3.33
C GLY A 74 1.66 3.69 -2.22
N THR A 75 1.71 2.40 -2.54
CA THR A 75 1.33 1.29 -1.63
C THR A 75 1.97 1.42 -0.25
N ARG A 76 3.26 1.76 -0.17
CA ARG A 76 3.98 1.86 1.11
C ARG A 76 3.46 2.99 1.99
N LEU A 77 3.13 4.13 1.39
CA LEU A 77 2.60 5.29 2.11
C LEU A 77 1.17 5.02 2.58
N ALA A 78 0.31 4.50 1.69
CA ALA A 78 -1.05 4.11 2.04
C ALA A 78 -1.08 3.05 3.16
N ALA A 79 -0.20 2.04 3.07
CA ALA A 79 -0.05 1.01 4.08
C ALA A 79 0.43 1.57 5.43
N PHE A 80 1.40 2.50 5.42
CA PHE A 80 1.88 3.14 6.65
C PHE A 80 0.78 3.95 7.35
N LEU A 81 0.06 4.79 6.59
CA LEU A 81 -1.03 5.61 7.13
C LEU A 81 -2.20 4.74 7.63
N GLY A 82 -2.62 3.75 6.84
CA GLY A 82 -3.67 2.82 7.21
C GLY A 82 -3.30 2.01 8.46
N SER A 83 -2.08 1.46 8.52
CA SER A 83 -1.56 0.74 9.68
C SER A 83 -1.54 1.62 10.93
N GLY A 84 -0.99 2.83 10.84
CA GLY A 84 -0.96 3.78 11.96
C GLY A 84 -2.35 4.18 12.47
N SER A 85 -3.32 4.38 11.56
CA SER A 85 -4.70 4.69 11.95
C SER A 85 -5.38 3.57 12.73
N MET A 86 -5.07 2.32 12.39
CA MET A 86 -5.62 1.14 13.08
C MET A 86 -4.91 0.86 14.40
N ALA A 87 -3.60 1.14 14.48
CA ALA A 87 -2.90 1.17 15.75
C ALA A 87 -3.54 2.20 16.69
N TYR A 88 -3.77 3.43 16.22
CA TYR A 88 -4.47 4.46 17.00
C TYR A 88 -5.86 3.97 17.44
N ALA A 89 -6.66 3.41 16.53
CA ALA A 89 -7.98 2.87 16.87
C ALA A 89 -7.90 1.79 17.96
N TYR A 90 -6.92 0.89 17.91
CA TYR A 90 -6.73 -0.13 18.93
C TYR A 90 -6.37 0.49 20.30
N PHE A 91 -5.32 1.30 20.35
CA PHE A 91 -4.80 1.84 21.62
C PHE A 91 -5.74 2.87 22.26
N TRP A 92 -6.46 3.64 21.44
CA TRP A 92 -7.36 4.69 21.91
C TRP A 92 -8.79 4.20 22.13
N GLY A 93 -9.32 3.42 21.18
CA GLY A 93 -10.72 2.98 21.19
C GLY A 93 -10.94 1.65 21.90
N HIS A 94 -10.12 0.64 21.61
CA HIS A 94 -10.37 -0.73 22.08
C HIS A 94 -9.65 -1.08 23.38
N GLN A 95 -8.42 -0.59 23.60
CA GLN A 95 -7.63 -1.03 24.75
C GLN A 95 -8.27 -0.66 26.11
N ALA A 96 -9.12 0.37 26.15
CA ALA A 96 -9.86 0.75 27.34
C ALA A 96 -10.80 -0.37 27.84
N ASP A 97 -11.33 -1.20 26.93
CA ASP A 97 -12.28 -2.27 27.22
C ASP A 97 -11.59 -3.63 27.48
N GLY A 98 -10.28 -3.73 27.26
CA GLY A 98 -9.48 -4.93 27.51
C GLY A 98 -8.11 -4.86 26.84
N ALA A 99 -7.12 -5.58 27.37
CA ALA A 99 -5.76 -5.54 26.81
C ALA A 99 -5.64 -6.36 25.52
N LEU A 100 -6.38 -7.46 25.41
CA LEU A 100 -6.31 -8.39 24.29
C LEU A 100 -7.48 -8.17 23.31
N PRO A 101 -7.27 -8.37 21.99
CA PRO A 101 -8.31 -8.17 20.99
C PRO A 101 -9.58 -8.97 21.24
N ILE A 102 -9.41 -10.20 21.73
CA ILE A 102 -10.50 -11.13 22.07
C ILE A 102 -11.39 -10.65 23.23
N GLN A 103 -10.95 -9.63 23.97
CA GLN A 103 -11.66 -9.07 25.12
C GLN A 103 -12.37 -7.76 24.78
N ASN A 104 -11.99 -7.07 23.71
CA ASN A 104 -12.31 -5.66 23.47
C ASN A 104 -12.84 -5.34 22.05
N ASP A 105 -13.23 -6.38 21.29
CA ASP A 105 -13.68 -6.29 19.91
C ASP A 105 -12.67 -5.64 18.92
N GLY A 106 -11.41 -5.50 19.35
CA GLY A 106 -10.33 -4.84 18.59
C GLY A 106 -9.62 -5.75 17.59
N GLU A 107 -10.13 -6.96 17.34
CA GLU A 107 -9.52 -7.93 16.43
C GLU A 107 -9.36 -7.36 15.01
N SER A 108 -10.38 -6.66 14.51
CA SER A 108 -10.33 -6.02 13.19
C SER A 108 -9.25 -4.94 13.12
N ALA A 109 -9.19 -4.04 14.10
CA ALA A 109 -8.15 -3.01 14.19
C ALA A 109 -6.74 -3.63 14.23
N ALA A 110 -6.53 -4.66 15.06
CA ALA A 110 -5.23 -5.34 15.14
C ALA A 110 -4.85 -6.01 13.82
N LEU A 111 -5.78 -6.74 13.18
CA LEU A 111 -5.52 -7.43 11.92
C LEU A 111 -5.22 -6.47 10.78
N PHE A 112 -5.98 -5.39 10.62
CA PHE A 112 -5.69 -4.37 9.61
C PHE A 112 -4.36 -3.67 9.87
N CYS A 113 -4.05 -3.37 11.13
CA CYS A 113 -2.78 -2.77 11.53
C CYS A 113 -1.60 -3.62 11.05
N TRP A 114 -1.57 -4.91 11.38
CA TRP A 114 -0.49 -5.83 11.03
C TRP A 114 -0.47 -6.20 9.54
N ALA A 115 -1.63 -6.42 8.93
CA ALA A 115 -1.74 -6.71 7.50
C ALA A 115 -1.13 -5.59 6.65
N MET A 116 -1.47 -4.33 6.96
CA MET A 116 -0.91 -3.18 6.27
C MET A 116 0.55 -2.93 6.67
N PHE A 117 0.94 -3.14 7.92
CA PHE A 117 2.35 -3.01 8.33
C PHE A 117 3.28 -3.89 7.49
N VAL A 118 2.88 -5.14 7.24
CA VAL A 118 3.64 -6.06 6.39
C VAL A 118 3.74 -5.55 4.94
N LEU A 119 2.68 -4.92 4.39
CA LEU A 119 2.68 -4.35 3.05
C LEU A 119 3.68 -3.19 2.87
N ILE A 120 4.09 -2.51 3.94
CA ILE A 120 5.15 -1.49 3.91
C ILE A 120 6.46 -2.12 3.39
N PHE A 121 6.77 -3.34 3.83
CA PHE A 121 8.00 -4.04 3.48
C PHE A 121 7.86 -4.82 2.16
N LEU A 122 6.74 -5.52 1.98
CA LEU A 122 6.47 -6.31 0.77
C LEU A 122 6.30 -5.44 -0.49
N GLY A 123 5.82 -4.20 -0.34
CA GLY A 123 5.57 -3.31 -1.46
C GLY A 123 4.33 -3.70 -2.28
N SER A 124 4.34 -3.37 -3.57
CA SER A 124 3.11 -3.26 -4.37
C SER A 124 2.65 -4.54 -5.11
N GLY A 125 3.53 -5.52 -5.32
CA GLY A 125 3.23 -6.74 -6.10
C GLY A 125 3.01 -6.48 -7.60
N SER A 126 2.64 -7.51 -8.37
CA SER A 126 2.59 -7.46 -9.85
C SER A 126 1.53 -6.55 -10.47
N TRP A 127 0.38 -6.33 -9.80
CA TRP A 127 -0.77 -5.56 -10.32
C TRP A 127 -0.89 -4.15 -9.74
N ALA A 128 0.18 -3.35 -9.80
CA ALA A 128 0.21 -2.01 -9.22
C ALA A 128 0.45 -0.93 -10.27
N VAL A 129 -0.32 0.16 -10.21
CA VAL A 129 -0.12 1.33 -11.09
C VAL A 129 1.29 1.90 -10.95
N ASP A 130 1.87 1.88 -9.75
CA ASP A 130 3.27 2.28 -9.52
C ASP A 130 4.25 1.55 -10.45
N ARG A 131 4.04 0.25 -10.69
CA ARG A 131 4.91 -0.55 -11.59
C ARG A 131 4.70 -0.18 -13.06
N LEU A 132 3.48 0.15 -13.47
CA LEU A 132 3.20 0.59 -14.83
C LEU A 132 3.88 1.94 -15.11
N LEU A 133 3.80 2.88 -14.17
CA LEU A 133 4.44 4.19 -14.28
C LEU A 133 5.98 4.09 -14.31
N ALA A 134 6.56 3.21 -13.49
CA ALA A 134 8.01 2.97 -13.48
C ALA A 134 8.50 2.43 -14.84
N ARG A 135 7.82 1.42 -15.41
CA ARG A 135 8.16 0.87 -16.74
C ARG A 135 8.10 1.91 -17.85
N ARG A 136 7.05 2.76 -17.85
CA ARG A 136 6.92 3.85 -18.83
C ARG A 136 8.06 4.86 -18.75
N ARG A 137 8.58 5.12 -17.55
CA ARG A 137 9.71 6.04 -17.34
C ARG A 137 11.03 5.46 -17.86
N GLU A 138 11.24 4.16 -17.68
CA GLU A 138 12.40 3.45 -18.22
C GLU A 138 12.37 3.46 -19.76
N GLU A 139 11.22 3.17 -20.37
CA GLU A 139 11.03 3.22 -21.84
C GLU A 139 11.25 4.62 -22.44
N ALA A 140 10.93 5.68 -21.68
CA ALA A 140 11.04 7.07 -22.15
C ALA A 140 12.45 7.66 -22.02
N THR A 141 13.39 6.96 -21.37
CA THR A 141 14.78 7.43 -21.24
C THR A 141 15.52 7.13 -22.54
N PRO A 142 15.93 8.13 -23.34
CA PRO A 142 16.64 7.88 -24.60
C PRO A 142 17.96 7.16 -24.30
N GLU A 143 18.27 6.13 -25.10
CA GLU A 143 19.57 5.46 -25.04
C GLU A 143 20.68 6.51 -25.20
N PRO A 144 21.69 6.56 -24.30
CA PRO A 144 22.75 7.54 -24.41
C PRO A 144 23.39 7.41 -25.79
N ALA A 145 23.39 8.52 -26.54
CA ALA A 145 23.96 8.58 -27.88
C ALA A 145 25.36 7.95 -27.82
N PRO A 146 25.71 7.06 -28.77
CA PRO A 146 26.99 6.40 -28.77
C PRO A 146 28.06 7.47 -28.65
N ALA A 147 28.89 7.38 -27.59
CA ALA A 147 29.98 8.28 -27.37
C ALA A 147 30.74 8.34 -28.69
N THR A 148 30.68 9.48 -29.38
CA THR A 148 31.49 9.74 -30.56
C THR A 148 32.90 9.49 -30.10
N ALA A 149 33.45 8.34 -30.51
CA ALA A 149 34.85 8.07 -30.36
C ALA A 149 35.52 9.23 -31.09
N THR A 150 36.03 10.18 -30.32
CA THR A 150 36.88 11.23 -30.86
C THR A 150 38.06 10.47 -31.43
N ASP A 151 38.03 10.32 -32.75
CA ASP A 151 39.13 9.80 -33.54
C ASP A 151 40.25 10.82 -33.42
N THR A 152 40.96 10.81 -32.29
CA THR A 152 42.26 11.44 -32.16
C THR A 152 43.21 10.59 -32.97
N ASP A 153 43.21 10.82 -34.28
CA ASP A 153 44.27 10.37 -35.16
C ASP A 153 45.58 11.06 -34.71
N PRO A 154 46.56 10.31 -34.17
CA PRO A 154 47.82 10.88 -33.72
C PRO A 154 48.64 11.48 -34.88
N ALA A 155 48.26 11.26 -36.14
CA ALA A 155 48.93 11.87 -37.29
C ALA A 155 48.67 13.38 -37.44
N SER A 156 47.61 13.92 -36.82
CA SER A 156 47.26 15.35 -36.92
C SER A 156 48.10 16.29 -36.04
N LEU A 157 48.94 15.75 -35.16
CA LEU A 157 49.77 16.52 -34.21
C LEU A 157 51.20 16.78 -34.70
N VAL A 158 51.56 16.36 -35.91
CA VAL A 158 52.95 16.46 -36.42
C VAL A 158 53.20 17.74 -37.23
N ASP A 159 52.16 18.50 -37.56
CA ASP A 159 52.25 19.67 -38.47
C ASP A 159 52.07 21.05 -37.79
N ALA A 160 52.27 21.16 -36.46
CA ALA A 160 52.12 22.42 -35.70
C ALA A 160 53.44 22.99 -35.16
#